data_AF-A0A0R1VW08-F1
#
_entry.id   AF-A0A0R1VW08-F1
#
_cell.length_a   1.000
_cell.length_b   1.000
_cell.length_c   1.000
_cell.angle_alpha   90.00
_cell.angle_beta   90.00
_cell.angle_gamma   90.00
#
_symmetry.space_group_name_H-M   'P 1'
#
loop_
_entity.id
_entity.type
_entity.pdbx_description
1 polymer ?
#
loop_
_entity_poly.entity_id
_entity_poly.type
_entity_poly.pdbx_seq_one_letter_code
_entity_poly.pdbx_strand_id
1 'polypeptide(L)'
;MLTITGTALAGHQTTGHAAKSAAHQSIDKALTPTKGPYGYFIDHYKENVKTNATPDNNPAISIFNNTFLSYWSPDGTKKNADLLQENLDKSIQITNHETQAEIDRSYLTDRRDLRYNLISGFGPYASAFIKDTNAQTDFNSVPSSPLPANSPYSSMKWADEDSKLGSVVKLVNLNEDSDWSSTGTPKAYIKYVRPYRLSSQVKVNPYLVNVMAAAKQNDYDFPSGHTTAAFETGESLAYVFPQRFQQLITRSSEVGYDRVLAGRHSPFAVIGGRILGTAMTAATLNDPANKQLINQAYQDAQKDLSKADDPTQKDDFANYEQNLKDYTYRLTYGFKPISSTTKPMVVPKGAEVLLKTRFPYLSDTQRREILYTTGLPSGYPMLDDPEGWGRLNLFKAANGFGEFLANTTVNMDASKGGFEASDTWKNAISGKGGLIKAGSGSLTLLGNNTYSGGTTVKAGSLTADNNHALGKGDLRLNGGTVTLNSKHVTVDGNYTQGNQGTLALKAGDKASVSGTAHLNGKLVLNGKSGSSQTVLTFGKRIGKFDHVTLHGFGKGAHVMYTDKSVKVVE
;
A
#
# COMPACT_ATOMS: atom_id res chain seq x y z
N MET A 1 4.25 -74.71 8.11
CA MET A 1 3.13 -74.72 9.09
C MET A 1 3.71 -74.24 10.40
N LEU A 2 3.25 -73.20 11.10
CA LEU A 2 1.93 -72.58 11.15
C LEU A 2 2.10 -71.07 11.43
N THR A 3 1.34 -70.27 10.69
CA THR A 3 1.03 -68.85 10.89
C THR A 3 0.21 -68.59 12.16
N ILE A 4 0.46 -67.47 12.85
CA ILE A 4 -0.58 -66.71 13.57
C ILE A 4 -0.36 -65.20 13.37
N THR A 5 -1.45 -64.54 13.02
CA THR A 5 -1.66 -63.15 12.57
C THR A 5 -2.16 -62.22 13.69
N GLY A 6 -1.97 -60.91 13.50
CA GLY A 6 -2.76 -59.82 14.11
C GLY A 6 -2.03 -59.05 15.21
N THR A 7 -2.05 -57.72 15.33
CA THR A 7 -2.94 -56.69 14.78
C THR A 7 -2.23 -55.33 14.82
N ALA A 8 -2.59 -54.44 13.90
CA ALA A 8 -2.12 -53.06 13.86
C ALA A 8 -2.76 -52.23 14.99
N LEU A 9 -1.95 -51.40 15.66
CA LEU A 9 -2.43 -50.28 16.47
C LEU A 9 -1.84 -48.99 15.89
N ALA A 10 -2.71 -48.25 15.22
CA ALA A 10 -2.46 -46.90 14.76
C ALA A 10 -2.27 -45.97 15.97
N GLY A 11 -1.02 -45.57 16.23
CA GLY A 11 -0.71 -44.48 17.15
C GLY A 11 -1.01 -43.14 16.48
N HIS A 12 -2.17 -42.56 16.79
CA HIS A 12 -2.45 -41.14 16.58
C HIS A 12 -1.33 -40.30 17.24
N GLN A 13 -0.48 -39.65 16.43
CA GLN A 13 0.31 -38.52 16.92
C GLN A 13 -0.63 -37.32 17.00
N THR A 14 -1.09 -37.05 18.21
CA THR A 14 -1.68 -35.76 18.56
C THR A 14 -0.64 -34.66 18.31
N THR A 15 -1.10 -33.61 17.65
CA THR A 15 -0.34 -32.44 17.20
C THR A 15 0.29 -31.70 18.38
N GLY A 16 1.57 -31.98 18.63
CA GLY A 16 2.40 -31.18 19.51
C GLY A 16 2.51 -29.76 18.97
N HIS A 17 2.11 -28.77 19.78
CA HIS A 17 2.42 -27.37 19.56
C HIS A 17 3.94 -27.22 19.48
N ALA A 18 4.49 -27.12 18.26
CA ALA A 18 5.90 -26.82 18.07
C ALA A 18 6.19 -25.46 18.73
N ALA A 19 7.10 -25.46 19.72
CA ALA A 19 7.54 -24.24 20.38
C ALA A 19 8.08 -23.27 19.31
N LYS A 20 7.37 -22.14 19.11
CA LYS A 20 7.81 -21.07 18.21
C LYS A 20 9.18 -20.57 18.66
N SER A 21 10.10 -20.35 17.71
CA SER A 21 11.42 -19.80 18.01
C SER A 21 11.33 -18.45 18.73
N ALA A 22 12.34 -18.08 19.53
CA ALA A 22 12.36 -16.81 20.26
C ALA A 22 12.19 -15.58 19.33
N ALA A 23 12.71 -15.65 18.10
CA ALA A 23 12.49 -14.63 17.08
C ALA A 23 11.01 -14.51 16.68
N HIS A 24 10.32 -15.62 16.45
CA HIS A 24 8.88 -15.61 16.15
C HIS A 24 8.05 -15.07 17.32
N GLN A 25 8.39 -15.40 18.57
CA GLN A 25 7.71 -14.85 19.74
C GLN A 25 7.91 -13.32 19.87
N SER A 26 9.09 -12.81 19.51
CA SER A 26 9.36 -11.37 19.51
C SER A 26 8.58 -10.62 18.42
N ILE A 27 8.38 -11.23 17.25
CA ILE A 27 7.56 -10.67 16.16
C ILE A 27 6.09 -10.67 16.54
N ASP A 28 5.57 -11.79 17.05
CA ASP A 28 4.17 -11.88 17.48
C ASP A 28 3.86 -10.77 18.50
N LYS A 29 4.78 -10.53 19.44
CA LYS A 29 4.67 -9.42 20.39
C LYS A 29 4.72 -8.04 19.72
N ALA A 30 5.65 -7.81 18.79
CA ALA A 30 5.80 -6.53 18.09
C ALA A 30 4.58 -6.19 17.20
N LEU A 31 3.95 -7.21 16.63
CA LEU A 31 2.81 -7.06 15.72
C LEU A 31 1.45 -7.09 16.44
N THR A 32 1.44 -7.34 17.76
CA THR A 32 0.20 -7.41 18.54
C THR A 32 -0.54 -6.06 18.48
N PRO A 33 -1.81 -6.03 18.03
CA PRO A 33 -2.62 -4.82 18.03
C PRO A 33 -2.77 -4.24 19.44
N THR A 34 -2.89 -2.91 19.53
CA THR A 34 -3.26 -2.22 20.77
C THR A 34 -4.69 -1.73 20.65
N LYS A 35 -5.46 -1.81 21.74
CA LYS A 35 -6.84 -1.31 21.80
C LYS A 35 -6.88 0.15 22.23
N GLY A 36 -7.78 0.93 21.65
CA GLY A 36 -8.14 2.25 22.14
C GLY A 36 -9.10 2.20 23.35
N PRO A 37 -9.50 3.36 23.89
CA PRO A 37 -10.50 3.46 24.96
C PRO A 37 -11.86 2.82 24.59
N TYR A 38 -12.17 2.82 23.30
CA TYR A 38 -13.37 2.27 22.68
C TYR A 38 -13.22 0.80 22.24
N GLY A 39 -12.13 0.12 22.62
CA GLY A 39 -11.78 -1.19 22.08
C GLY A 39 -11.02 -1.10 20.76
N TYR A 40 -11.29 -2.01 19.83
CA TYR A 40 -10.73 -1.93 18.47
C TYR A 40 -11.75 -1.30 17.52
N PHE A 41 -11.32 -0.37 16.66
CA PHE A 41 -12.24 0.36 15.79
C PHE A 41 -13.10 -0.60 14.94
N ILE A 42 -12.47 -1.63 14.37
CA ILE A 42 -13.16 -2.60 13.50
C ILE A 42 -14.23 -3.43 14.23
N ASP A 43 -14.14 -3.55 15.56
CA ASP A 43 -15.11 -4.31 16.36
C ASP A 43 -16.31 -3.43 16.75
N HIS A 44 -16.11 -2.11 16.80
CA HIS A 44 -17.07 -1.15 17.33
C HIS A 44 -17.57 -0.13 16.29
N TYR A 45 -17.10 -0.15 15.04
CA TYR A 45 -17.39 0.89 14.04
C TYR A 45 -18.89 1.21 13.83
N LYS A 46 -19.77 0.20 14.02
CA LYS A 46 -21.24 0.34 13.94
C LYS A 46 -21.84 1.21 15.04
N GLU A 47 -21.05 1.55 16.06
CA GLU A 47 -21.42 2.49 17.12
C GLU A 47 -21.25 3.95 16.68
N ASN A 48 -20.78 4.23 15.46
CA ASN A 48 -20.81 5.58 14.90
C ASN A 48 -22.23 5.98 14.47
N VAL A 49 -23.06 6.30 15.46
CA VAL A 49 -24.48 6.66 15.29
C VAL A 49 -24.82 7.94 16.01
N LYS A 50 -25.89 8.61 15.57
CA LYS A 50 -26.33 9.89 16.19
C LYS A 50 -26.64 9.78 17.69
N THR A 51 -27.06 8.61 18.17
CA THR A 51 -27.32 8.37 19.60
C THR A 51 -26.04 8.23 20.42
N ASN A 52 -24.93 7.90 19.78
CA ASN A 52 -23.60 7.81 20.39
C ASN A 52 -22.82 9.06 19.99
N ALA A 53 -22.96 10.13 20.77
CA ALA A 53 -22.47 11.45 20.37
C ALA A 53 -21.23 11.94 21.13
N THR A 54 -20.52 11.05 21.84
CA THR A 54 -19.38 11.41 22.69
C THR A 54 -18.18 10.50 22.42
N PRO A 55 -16.95 10.90 22.80
CA PRO A 55 -15.78 10.05 22.66
C PRO A 55 -15.82 8.77 23.53
N ASP A 56 -16.66 8.73 24.55
CA ASP A 56 -16.78 7.56 25.44
C ASP A 56 -17.61 6.44 24.81
N ASN A 57 -18.47 6.76 23.84
CA ASN A 57 -19.41 5.81 23.24
C ASN A 57 -19.41 5.77 21.71
N ASN A 58 -18.59 6.60 21.04
CA ASN A 58 -18.50 6.63 19.59
C ASN A 58 -17.03 6.51 19.15
N PRO A 59 -16.64 5.41 18.47
CA PRO A 59 -15.26 5.19 18.04
C PRO A 59 -14.79 6.21 17.00
N ALA A 60 -15.67 6.76 16.16
CA ALA A 60 -15.33 7.79 15.16
C ALA A 60 -15.05 9.17 15.78
N ILE A 61 -15.40 9.36 17.06
CA ILE A 61 -14.96 10.51 17.86
C ILE A 61 -13.72 10.13 18.66
N SER A 62 -13.76 8.96 19.32
CA SER A 62 -12.76 8.48 20.27
C SER A 62 -11.39 8.24 19.64
N ILE A 63 -11.34 7.86 18.36
CA ILE A 63 -10.09 7.73 17.59
C ILE A 63 -9.24 9.01 17.58
N PHE A 64 -9.86 10.17 17.85
CA PHE A 64 -9.19 11.47 17.91
C PHE A 64 -8.88 11.99 19.33
N ASN A 65 -9.15 11.20 20.38
CA ASN A 65 -9.04 11.62 21.78
C ASN A 65 -7.63 12.12 22.17
N ASN A 66 -6.61 11.37 21.77
CA ASN A 66 -5.21 11.68 22.07
C ASN A 66 -4.51 12.46 20.94
N THR A 67 -5.26 12.86 19.91
CA THR A 67 -4.77 13.65 18.78
C THR A 67 -5.53 14.96 18.69
N PHE A 68 -6.52 15.10 17.79
CA PHE A 68 -7.18 16.38 17.55
C PHE A 68 -7.85 16.97 18.81
N LEU A 69 -8.50 16.14 19.63
CA LEU A 69 -9.15 16.57 20.87
C LEU A 69 -8.16 16.94 21.99
N SER A 70 -6.87 16.64 21.81
CA SER A 70 -5.80 17.16 22.66
C SER A 70 -5.36 18.58 22.28
N TYR A 71 -5.67 19.03 21.06
CA TYR A 71 -5.35 20.38 20.56
C TYR A 71 -6.53 21.34 20.68
N TRP A 72 -7.75 20.82 20.58
CA TRP A 72 -9.00 21.57 20.53
C TRP A 72 -10.07 20.98 21.48
N SER A 73 -10.88 21.86 22.09
CA SER A 73 -12.06 21.49 22.87
C SER A 73 -13.35 21.89 22.14
N PRO A 74 -14.42 21.05 22.15
CA PRO A 74 -15.74 21.40 21.63
C PRO A 74 -16.38 22.69 22.15
N ASP A 75 -15.94 23.17 23.32
CA ASP A 75 -16.39 24.43 23.93
C ASP A 75 -15.73 25.69 23.32
N GLY A 76 -14.78 25.53 22.40
CA GLY A 76 -14.03 26.63 21.78
C GLY A 76 -12.58 26.78 22.28
N THR A 77 -12.18 26.04 23.32
CA THR A 77 -10.85 26.17 23.93
C THR A 77 -9.75 25.62 23.01
N LYS A 78 -8.74 26.45 22.73
CA LYS A 78 -7.52 26.08 22.02
C LYS A 78 -6.50 25.50 23.01
N LYS A 79 -6.51 24.18 23.20
CA LYS A 79 -5.57 23.47 24.11
C LYS A 79 -4.13 23.52 23.62
N ASN A 80 -3.92 23.61 22.30
CA ASN A 80 -2.62 23.86 21.68
C ASN A 80 -2.77 24.94 20.60
N ALA A 81 -2.71 26.20 21.02
CA ALA A 81 -2.97 27.35 20.15
C ALA A 81 -1.95 27.48 19.01
N ASP A 82 -0.66 27.25 19.27
CA ASP A 82 0.40 27.37 18.27
C ASP A 82 0.24 26.34 17.15
N LEU A 83 -0.09 25.09 17.50
CA LEU A 83 -0.30 24.04 16.50
C LEU A 83 -1.58 24.26 15.68
N LEU A 84 -2.65 24.79 16.30
CA LEU A 84 -3.85 25.19 15.58
C LEU A 84 -3.59 26.38 14.66
N GLN A 85 -2.72 27.31 15.05
CA GLN A 85 -2.27 28.41 14.21
C GLN A 85 -1.43 27.91 13.04
N GLU A 86 -0.46 27.01 13.24
CA GLU A 86 0.31 26.40 12.15
C GLU A 86 -0.61 25.68 11.14
N ASN A 87 -1.66 25.01 11.63
CA ASN A 87 -2.67 24.40 10.76
C ASN A 87 -3.43 25.41 9.90
N LEU A 88 -3.78 26.57 10.47
CA LEU A 88 -4.39 27.67 9.72
C LEU A 88 -3.39 28.30 8.73
N ASP A 89 -2.13 28.50 9.13
CA ASP A 89 -1.08 29.07 8.30
C ASP A 89 -0.79 28.18 7.08
N LYS A 90 -0.83 26.86 7.24
CA LYS A 90 -0.73 25.92 6.11
C LYS A 90 -1.93 26.00 5.17
N SER A 91 -3.16 26.18 5.68
CA SER A 91 -4.33 26.47 4.82
C SER A 91 -4.12 27.77 4.03
N ILE A 92 -3.64 28.84 4.67
CA ILE A 92 -3.32 30.11 4.02
C ILE A 92 -2.26 29.89 2.94
N GLN A 93 -1.16 29.21 3.26
CA GLN A 93 -0.09 28.94 2.31
C GLN A 93 -0.59 28.18 1.08
N ILE A 94 -1.32 27.08 1.26
CA ILE A 94 -1.80 26.24 0.15
C ILE A 94 -2.77 27.02 -0.75
N THR A 95 -3.76 27.70 -0.16
CA THR A 95 -4.76 28.46 -0.93
C THR A 95 -4.19 29.69 -1.64
N ASN A 96 -3.02 30.19 -1.22
CA ASN A 96 -2.38 31.35 -1.86
C ASN A 96 -1.39 30.98 -2.97
N HIS A 97 -1.07 29.70 -3.17
CA HIS A 97 -0.10 29.23 -4.16
C HIS A 97 -0.69 28.21 -5.15
N GLU A 98 -2.02 28.16 -5.28
CA GLU A 98 -2.70 27.26 -6.19
C GLU A 98 -2.56 27.70 -7.66
N THR A 99 -2.41 26.71 -8.54
CA THR A 99 -2.46 26.91 -9.99
C THR A 99 -3.90 26.93 -10.49
N GLN A 100 -4.15 27.47 -11.70
CA GLN A 100 -5.51 27.43 -12.29
C GLN A 100 -6.03 26.00 -12.44
N ALA A 101 -5.17 25.04 -12.79
CA ALA A 101 -5.57 23.64 -12.89
C ALA A 101 -6.01 23.06 -11.53
N GLU A 102 -5.40 23.49 -10.43
CA GLU A 102 -5.80 23.10 -9.07
C GLU A 102 -7.10 23.79 -8.63
N ILE A 103 -7.32 25.05 -9.02
CA ILE A 103 -8.61 25.73 -8.84
C ILE A 103 -9.72 24.96 -9.55
N ASP A 104 -9.51 24.61 -10.81
CA ASP A 104 -10.51 23.91 -11.62
C ASP A 104 -10.80 22.50 -11.07
N ARG A 105 -9.75 21.76 -10.72
CA ARG A 105 -9.85 20.41 -10.15
C ARG A 105 -10.53 20.43 -8.77
N SER A 106 -10.20 21.40 -7.91
CA SER A 106 -10.78 21.50 -6.57
C SER A 106 -12.27 21.86 -6.60
N TYR A 107 -12.69 22.66 -7.58
CA TYR A 107 -14.10 22.88 -7.88
C TYR A 107 -14.80 21.58 -8.28
N LEU A 108 -14.28 20.88 -9.30
CA LEU A 108 -14.90 19.63 -9.77
C LEU A 108 -15.00 18.60 -8.63
N THR A 109 -13.95 18.51 -7.81
CA THR A 109 -13.93 17.64 -6.63
C THR A 109 -14.97 18.04 -5.58
N ASP A 110 -15.26 19.33 -5.39
CA ASP A 110 -16.34 19.78 -4.49
C ASP A 110 -17.74 19.41 -5.00
N ARG A 111 -17.94 19.48 -6.32
CA ARG A 111 -19.29 19.43 -6.91
C ARG A 111 -19.74 18.04 -7.33
N ARG A 112 -18.82 17.22 -7.82
CA ARG A 112 -19.10 15.84 -8.28
C ARG A 112 -19.53 14.96 -7.11
N ASP A 113 -20.22 13.87 -7.44
CA ASP A 113 -20.33 12.75 -6.51
C ASP A 113 -18.92 12.30 -6.08
N LEU A 114 -18.77 12.06 -4.78
CA LEU A 114 -17.48 11.80 -4.16
C LEU A 114 -16.82 10.56 -4.77
N ARG A 115 -17.60 9.53 -5.11
CA ARG A 115 -17.11 8.26 -5.65
C ARG A 115 -16.60 8.42 -7.08
N TYR A 116 -17.32 9.21 -7.90
CA TYR A 116 -16.93 9.47 -9.28
C TYR A 116 -15.53 10.11 -9.39
N ASN A 117 -15.14 10.95 -8.42
CA ASN A 117 -13.83 11.61 -8.41
C ASN A 117 -12.64 10.66 -8.44
N LEU A 118 -12.81 9.42 -7.98
CA LEU A 118 -11.74 8.43 -7.84
C LEU A 118 -11.53 7.61 -9.12
N ILE A 119 -12.47 7.65 -10.08
CA ILE A 119 -12.41 6.88 -11.32
C ILE A 119 -11.14 7.23 -12.13
N SER A 120 -10.70 8.49 -12.09
CA SER A 120 -9.44 8.92 -12.72
C SER A 120 -8.20 8.17 -12.25
N GLY A 121 -8.21 7.61 -11.03
CA GLY A 121 -7.11 6.78 -10.51
C GLY A 121 -6.90 5.47 -11.27
N PHE A 122 -7.92 4.99 -11.99
CA PHE A 122 -7.80 3.84 -12.89
C PHE A 122 -6.91 4.13 -14.12
N GLY A 123 -6.68 5.41 -14.47
CA GLY A 123 -5.86 5.80 -15.61
C GLY A 123 -6.30 5.10 -16.90
N PRO A 124 -5.46 4.24 -17.52
CA PRO A 124 -5.80 3.49 -18.74
C PRO A 124 -7.09 2.66 -18.66
N TYR A 125 -7.54 2.29 -17.46
CA TYR A 125 -8.75 1.48 -17.26
C TYR A 125 -10.01 2.32 -17.00
N ALA A 126 -9.89 3.66 -16.88
CA ALA A 126 -11.00 4.53 -16.47
C ALA A 126 -12.19 4.47 -17.42
N SER A 127 -11.97 4.52 -18.74
CA SER A 127 -13.03 4.46 -19.74
C SER A 127 -13.79 3.13 -19.71
N ALA A 128 -13.08 2.02 -19.51
CA ALA A 128 -13.70 0.70 -19.35
C ALA A 128 -14.50 0.62 -18.06
N PHE A 129 -13.97 1.14 -16.95
CA PHE A 129 -14.68 1.20 -15.68
C PHE A 129 -15.98 2.02 -15.79
N ILE A 130 -15.93 3.21 -16.40
CA ILE A 130 -17.11 4.07 -16.63
C ILE A 130 -18.16 3.31 -17.43
N LYS A 131 -17.77 2.67 -18.53
CA LYS A 131 -18.68 1.89 -19.37
C LYS A 131 -19.30 0.71 -18.61
N ASP A 132 -18.48 -0.08 -17.93
CA ASP A 132 -18.91 -1.34 -17.30
C ASP A 132 -19.69 -1.11 -16.00
N THR A 133 -19.59 0.09 -15.41
CA THR A 133 -20.39 0.53 -14.25
C THR A 133 -21.55 1.44 -14.60
N ASN A 134 -21.67 1.88 -15.85
CA ASN A 134 -22.52 3.00 -16.25
C ASN A 134 -22.31 4.24 -15.36
N ALA A 135 -21.06 4.61 -15.10
CA ALA A 135 -20.75 5.74 -14.23
C ALA A 135 -21.11 7.09 -14.87
N GLN A 136 -21.66 8.00 -14.09
CA GLN A 136 -22.16 9.30 -14.59
C GLN A 136 -21.75 10.47 -13.69
N THR A 137 -21.65 11.66 -14.28
CA THR A 137 -21.48 12.91 -13.53
C THR A 137 -22.16 14.10 -14.22
N ASP A 138 -22.78 14.96 -13.41
CA ASP A 138 -23.37 16.23 -13.86
C ASP A 138 -22.32 17.35 -14.06
N PHE A 139 -21.12 17.18 -13.49
CA PHE A 139 -20.10 18.23 -13.46
C PHE A 139 -18.91 17.87 -14.37
N ASN A 140 -19.03 18.21 -15.64
CA ASN A 140 -18.00 17.93 -16.66
C ASN A 140 -17.07 19.12 -16.95
N SER A 141 -17.44 20.32 -16.49
CA SER A 141 -16.68 21.56 -16.71
C SER A 141 -16.75 22.49 -15.51
N VAL A 142 -15.87 23.49 -15.49
CA VAL A 142 -15.89 24.61 -14.53
C VAL A 142 -16.81 25.73 -15.02
N PRO A 143 -17.46 26.48 -14.13
CA PRO A 143 -18.32 27.61 -14.52
C PRO A 143 -17.48 28.81 -14.94
N SER A 144 -18.07 29.73 -15.70
CA SER A 144 -17.41 30.99 -16.09
C SER A 144 -17.49 32.08 -15.01
N SER A 145 -18.29 31.87 -13.97
CA SER A 145 -18.52 32.81 -12.87
C SER A 145 -18.83 32.05 -11.56
N PRO A 146 -18.77 32.72 -10.40
CA PRO A 146 -19.12 32.11 -9.13
C PRO A 146 -20.53 31.51 -9.12
N LEU A 147 -20.68 30.29 -8.57
CA LEU A 147 -21.98 29.66 -8.41
C LEU A 147 -22.90 30.49 -7.52
N PRO A 148 -24.23 30.47 -7.74
CA PRO A 148 -25.20 30.98 -6.76
C PRO A 148 -25.07 30.32 -5.38
N ALA A 149 -25.43 31.06 -4.33
CA ALA A 149 -25.33 30.62 -2.92
C ALA A 149 -25.96 29.24 -2.63
N ASN A 150 -27.09 28.93 -3.27
CA ASN A 150 -27.87 27.71 -3.02
C ASN A 150 -27.68 26.64 -4.10
N SER A 151 -26.59 26.70 -4.87
CA SER A 151 -26.33 25.72 -5.93
C SER A 151 -26.23 24.29 -5.36
N PRO A 152 -27.05 23.34 -5.86
CA PRO A 152 -27.12 21.98 -5.32
C PRO A 152 -25.89 21.17 -5.72
N TYR A 153 -25.41 20.32 -4.81
CA TYR A 153 -24.43 19.27 -5.13
C TYR A 153 -25.01 18.31 -6.17
N SER A 154 -24.14 17.47 -6.77
CA SER A 154 -24.60 16.37 -7.65
C SER A 154 -25.71 15.57 -6.97
N SER A 155 -26.83 15.39 -7.67
CA SER A 155 -27.90 14.45 -7.29
C SER A 155 -27.91 13.20 -8.19
N MET A 156 -27.02 13.16 -9.18
CA MET A 156 -26.85 12.02 -10.06
C MET A 156 -26.27 10.82 -9.33
N LYS A 157 -26.84 9.65 -9.57
CA LYS A 157 -26.30 8.37 -9.14
C LYS A 157 -24.97 8.15 -9.85
N TRP A 158 -23.91 7.93 -9.08
CA TRP A 158 -22.55 7.88 -9.63
C TRP A 158 -22.29 6.69 -10.57
N ALA A 159 -22.96 5.56 -10.36
CA ALA A 159 -22.85 4.31 -11.12
C ALA A 159 -24.00 3.33 -10.81
N ASP A 160 -24.18 2.30 -11.63
CA ASP A 160 -25.26 1.32 -11.51
C ASP A 160 -24.85 0.00 -10.84
N GLU A 161 -25.62 -0.38 -9.82
CA GLU A 161 -25.47 -1.62 -9.05
C GLU A 161 -25.85 -2.91 -9.81
N ASP A 162 -26.58 -2.78 -10.92
CA ASP A 162 -26.98 -3.88 -11.80
C ASP A 162 -26.17 -3.92 -13.10
N SER A 163 -25.13 -3.07 -13.18
CA SER A 163 -24.18 -3.05 -14.30
C SER A 163 -23.26 -4.27 -14.29
N LYS A 164 -22.41 -4.37 -15.31
CA LYS A 164 -21.43 -5.45 -15.44
C LYS A 164 -20.45 -5.49 -14.25
N LEU A 165 -20.08 -4.34 -13.69
CA LEU A 165 -19.28 -4.20 -12.47
C LEU A 165 -20.15 -3.80 -11.26
N GLY A 166 -21.43 -4.15 -11.26
CA GLY A 166 -22.38 -3.78 -10.23
C GLY A 166 -22.03 -4.25 -8.82
N SER A 167 -21.32 -5.37 -8.68
CA SER A 167 -20.77 -5.85 -7.40
C SER A 167 -19.70 -4.91 -6.82
N VAL A 168 -18.88 -4.28 -7.68
CA VAL A 168 -17.91 -3.25 -7.28
C VAL A 168 -18.64 -1.99 -6.82
N VAL A 169 -19.68 -1.57 -7.56
CA VAL A 169 -20.51 -0.42 -7.18
C VAL A 169 -21.18 -0.64 -5.82
N LYS A 170 -21.77 -1.83 -5.62
CA LYS A 170 -22.37 -2.24 -4.32
C LYS A 170 -21.36 -2.20 -3.18
N LEU A 171 -20.13 -2.67 -3.39
CA LEU A 171 -19.09 -2.65 -2.35
C LEU A 171 -18.68 -1.22 -1.98
N VAL A 172 -18.52 -0.33 -2.98
CA VAL A 172 -18.20 1.08 -2.74
C VAL A 172 -19.33 1.78 -1.99
N ASN A 173 -20.59 1.58 -2.42
CA ASN A 173 -21.76 2.13 -1.74
C ASN A 173 -21.89 1.59 -0.32
N LEU A 174 -21.65 0.29 -0.10
CA LEU A 174 -21.66 -0.31 1.23
C LEU A 174 -20.65 0.34 2.19
N ASN A 175 -19.52 0.81 1.68
CA ASN A 175 -18.52 1.47 2.53
C ASN A 175 -18.93 2.92 2.84
N GLU A 176 -19.28 3.71 1.80
CA GLU A 176 -19.49 5.16 1.90
C GLU A 176 -20.91 5.57 2.31
N ASP A 177 -21.95 4.89 1.79
CA ASP A 177 -23.36 5.19 2.11
C ASP A 177 -23.84 4.48 3.41
N SER A 178 -22.95 3.81 4.14
CA SER A 178 -23.35 3.10 5.37
C SER A 178 -23.78 4.08 6.46
N ASP A 179 -24.73 3.64 7.30
CA ASP A 179 -25.17 4.39 8.49
C ASP A 179 -24.01 4.72 9.45
N TRP A 180 -22.91 3.97 9.36
CA TRP A 180 -21.76 4.04 10.25
C TRP A 180 -20.58 4.84 9.67
N SER A 181 -20.57 5.19 8.38
CA SER A 181 -19.50 5.99 7.74
C SER A 181 -19.63 7.50 8.00
N SER A 182 -20.80 7.96 8.47
CA SER A 182 -21.09 9.40 8.58
C SER A 182 -20.09 10.17 9.46
N THR A 183 -19.51 11.23 8.89
CA THR A 183 -18.72 12.23 9.65
C THR A 183 -19.59 13.27 10.38
N GLY A 184 -20.92 13.20 10.22
CA GLY A 184 -21.86 14.15 10.83
C GLY A 184 -21.83 14.12 12.36
N THR A 185 -21.83 12.91 12.94
CA THR A 185 -21.77 12.74 14.41
C THR A 185 -20.46 13.28 15.00
N PRO A 186 -19.27 12.92 14.47
CA PRO A 186 -18.02 13.54 14.90
C PRO A 186 -17.98 15.06 14.76
N LYS A 187 -18.46 15.61 13.63
CA LYS A 187 -18.52 17.07 13.43
C LYS A 187 -19.38 17.77 14.45
N ALA A 188 -20.55 17.22 14.76
CA ALA A 188 -21.50 17.79 15.70
C ALA A 188 -20.94 17.84 17.14
N TYR A 189 -20.09 16.88 17.51
CA TYR A 189 -19.36 16.90 18.77
C TYR A 189 -18.16 17.87 18.74
N ILE A 190 -17.29 17.75 17.74
CA ILE A 190 -15.98 18.43 17.72
C ILE A 190 -16.10 19.94 17.46
N LYS A 191 -17.03 20.36 16.60
CA LYS A 191 -17.36 21.77 16.34
C LYS A 191 -16.19 22.68 15.93
N TYR A 192 -15.15 22.12 15.30
CA TYR A 192 -14.01 22.93 14.84
C TYR A 192 -14.41 23.80 13.64
N VAL A 193 -14.02 25.06 13.66
CA VAL A 193 -14.46 26.07 12.67
C VAL A 193 -13.64 25.97 11.38
N ARG A 194 -14.28 26.17 10.23
CA ARG A 194 -13.63 26.12 8.90
C ARG A 194 -12.57 27.20 8.73
N PRO A 195 -11.46 26.92 8.01
CA PRO A 195 -10.33 27.83 7.93
C PRO A 195 -10.68 29.18 7.28
N TYR A 196 -11.52 29.21 6.24
CA TYR A 196 -11.99 30.47 5.62
C TYR A 196 -12.83 31.35 6.57
N ARG A 197 -13.36 30.79 7.66
CA ARG A 197 -14.07 31.55 8.71
C ARG A 197 -13.13 32.01 9.82
N LEU A 198 -11.97 31.36 9.96
CA LEU A 198 -10.95 31.70 10.95
C LEU A 198 -10.05 32.85 10.46
N SER A 199 -9.81 32.95 9.15
CA SER A 199 -8.99 34.02 8.56
C SER A 199 -9.42 34.32 7.13
N SER A 200 -9.51 35.61 6.80
CA SER A 200 -9.74 36.10 5.44
C SER A 200 -8.55 35.85 4.50
N GLN A 201 -7.38 35.48 5.03
CA GLN A 201 -6.22 35.13 4.21
C GLN A 201 -6.33 33.75 3.56
N VAL A 202 -7.24 32.89 4.05
CA VAL A 202 -7.57 31.63 3.39
C VAL A 202 -8.41 31.94 2.17
N LYS A 203 -7.84 31.78 0.97
CA LYS A 203 -8.58 32.01 -0.27
C LYS A 203 -9.57 30.89 -0.49
N VAL A 204 -10.81 31.28 -0.79
CA VAL A 204 -11.86 30.36 -1.20
C VAL A 204 -11.80 30.20 -2.71
N ASN A 205 -12.01 28.98 -3.21
CA ASN A 205 -12.11 28.73 -4.64
C ASN A 205 -13.07 29.74 -5.29
N PRO A 206 -12.67 30.45 -6.36
CA PRO A 206 -13.45 31.54 -6.94
C PRO A 206 -14.84 31.11 -7.41
N TYR A 207 -15.02 29.85 -7.81
CA TYR A 207 -16.31 29.32 -8.25
C TYR A 207 -17.27 29.03 -7.09
N LEU A 208 -16.75 28.92 -5.86
CA LEU A 208 -17.49 28.48 -4.67
C LEU A 208 -17.73 29.62 -3.66
N VAL A 209 -17.26 30.85 -3.91
CA VAL A 209 -17.30 31.95 -2.94
C VAL A 209 -18.69 32.22 -2.37
N ASN A 210 -19.73 32.25 -3.20
CA ASN A 210 -21.10 32.50 -2.71
C ASN A 210 -21.68 31.29 -1.96
N VAL A 211 -21.37 30.08 -2.44
CA VAL A 211 -21.80 28.81 -1.80
C VAL A 211 -21.22 28.71 -0.39
N MET A 212 -19.93 29.04 -0.25
CA MET A 212 -19.24 28.97 1.03
C MET A 212 -19.64 30.13 1.97
N ALA A 213 -19.89 31.33 1.43
CA ALA A 213 -20.45 32.43 2.21
C ALA A 213 -21.85 32.11 2.78
N ALA A 214 -22.67 31.37 2.03
CA ALA A 214 -24.02 30.98 2.45
C ALA A 214 -24.08 29.72 3.33
N ALA A 215 -22.95 29.03 3.55
CA ALA A 215 -22.92 27.81 4.34
C ALA A 215 -23.34 28.07 5.80
N LYS A 216 -24.16 27.16 6.36
CA LYS A 216 -24.67 27.25 7.74
C LYS A 216 -23.53 27.34 8.77
N GLN A 217 -23.78 28.01 9.91
CA GLN A 217 -22.76 28.19 10.95
C GLN A 217 -22.28 26.86 11.57
N ASN A 218 -23.15 25.86 11.63
CA ASN A 218 -22.82 24.50 12.09
C ASN A 218 -22.12 23.63 11.01
N ASP A 219 -21.75 24.20 9.87
CA ASP A 219 -20.91 23.53 8.88
C ASP A 219 -19.44 23.51 9.34
N TYR A 220 -19.09 22.51 10.14
CA TYR A 220 -17.78 22.38 10.79
C TYR A 220 -16.69 21.75 9.93
N ASP A 221 -15.44 22.03 10.28
CA ASP A 221 -14.24 21.58 9.56
C ASP A 221 -13.91 20.10 9.80
N PHE A 222 -13.75 19.69 11.06
CA PHE A 222 -13.10 18.42 11.40
C PHE A 222 -14.10 17.29 11.76
N PRO A 223 -13.88 16.04 11.33
CA PRO A 223 -12.97 15.62 10.24
C PRO A 223 -13.58 15.92 8.85
N SER A 224 -12.80 15.89 7.78
CA SER A 224 -13.30 16.16 6.42
C SER A 224 -14.09 14.98 5.85
N GLY A 225 -15.41 15.13 5.67
CA GLY A 225 -16.27 14.09 5.10
C GLY A 225 -15.94 13.74 3.64
N HIS A 226 -15.57 14.71 2.81
CA HIS A 226 -15.13 14.41 1.43
C HIS A 226 -13.84 13.58 1.41
N THR A 227 -12.93 13.84 2.36
CA THR A 227 -11.71 13.05 2.46
C THR A 227 -12.01 11.63 2.96
N THR A 228 -12.88 11.49 3.97
CA THR A 228 -13.35 10.19 4.46
C THR A 228 -13.91 9.33 3.32
N ALA A 229 -14.89 9.85 2.59
CA ALA A 229 -15.49 9.18 1.43
C ALA A 229 -14.46 8.86 0.34
N ALA A 230 -13.47 9.73 0.13
CA ALA A 230 -12.43 9.50 -0.88
C ALA A 230 -11.50 8.35 -0.53
N PHE A 231 -11.14 8.18 0.75
CA PHE A 231 -10.36 7.02 1.21
C PHE A 231 -11.22 5.75 1.26
N GLU A 232 -12.49 5.84 1.68
CA GLU A 232 -13.43 4.71 1.63
C GLU A 232 -13.64 4.17 0.21
N THR A 233 -13.83 5.08 -0.75
CA THR A 233 -13.98 4.73 -2.16
C THR A 233 -12.65 4.21 -2.73
N GLY A 234 -11.58 5.00 -2.62
CA GLY A 234 -10.33 4.68 -3.31
C GLY A 234 -9.66 3.44 -2.76
N GLU A 235 -9.73 3.17 -1.46
CA GLU A 235 -9.21 1.93 -0.88
C GLU A 235 -10.06 0.71 -1.23
N SER A 236 -11.40 0.83 -1.29
CA SER A 236 -12.27 -0.24 -1.82
C SER A 236 -11.97 -0.55 -3.28
N LEU A 237 -11.79 0.47 -4.12
CA LEU A 237 -11.38 0.31 -5.51
C LEU A 237 -9.98 -0.31 -5.63
N ALA A 238 -9.04 0.13 -4.79
CA ALA A 238 -7.69 -0.42 -4.75
C ALA A 238 -7.68 -1.89 -4.28
N TYR A 239 -8.59 -2.27 -3.39
CA TYR A 239 -8.79 -3.65 -2.97
C TYR A 239 -9.29 -4.52 -4.13
N VAL A 240 -10.29 -4.08 -4.89
CA VAL A 240 -10.81 -4.89 -6.02
C VAL A 240 -9.91 -4.86 -7.25
N PHE A 241 -9.10 -3.81 -7.41
CA PHE A 241 -8.20 -3.60 -8.55
C PHE A 241 -6.78 -3.19 -8.13
N PRO A 242 -6.02 -4.09 -7.50
CA PRO A 242 -4.71 -3.79 -6.91
C PRO A 242 -3.62 -3.42 -7.92
N GLN A 243 -3.86 -3.62 -9.22
CA GLN A 243 -2.98 -3.17 -10.31
C GLN A 243 -2.78 -1.64 -10.31
N ARG A 244 -3.76 -0.89 -9.78
CA ARG A 244 -3.74 0.57 -9.67
C ARG A 244 -3.75 1.05 -8.21
N PHE A 245 -3.33 0.20 -7.27
CA PHE A 245 -3.44 0.45 -5.82
C PHE A 245 -2.87 1.81 -5.43
N GLN A 246 -1.62 2.09 -5.82
CA GLN A 246 -0.92 3.34 -5.48
C GLN A 246 -1.56 4.56 -6.14
N GLN A 247 -2.05 4.45 -7.37
CA GLN A 247 -2.70 5.54 -8.09
C GLN A 247 -4.06 5.88 -7.46
N LEU A 248 -4.85 4.88 -7.09
CA LEU A 248 -6.16 5.07 -6.46
C LEU A 248 -6.04 5.75 -5.09
N ILE A 249 -5.13 5.30 -4.22
CA ILE A 249 -4.91 5.97 -2.92
C ILE A 249 -4.24 7.35 -3.08
N THR A 250 -3.45 7.57 -4.14
CA THR A 250 -2.90 8.90 -4.46
C THR A 250 -4.03 9.84 -4.85
N ARG A 251 -4.97 9.40 -5.69
CA ARG A 251 -6.16 10.19 -6.03
C ARG A 251 -7.04 10.44 -4.80
N SER A 252 -7.20 9.49 -3.88
CA SER A 252 -7.88 9.73 -2.59
C SER A 252 -7.22 10.85 -1.78
N SER A 253 -5.89 10.82 -1.67
CA SER A 253 -5.15 11.90 -0.99
C SER A 253 -5.29 13.25 -1.70
N GLU A 254 -5.38 13.25 -3.03
CA GLU A 254 -5.56 14.46 -3.83
C GLU A 254 -6.94 15.06 -3.64
N VAL A 255 -8.00 14.24 -3.55
CA VAL A 255 -9.35 14.73 -3.20
C VAL A 255 -9.33 15.46 -1.86
N GLY A 256 -8.60 14.94 -0.87
CA GLY A 256 -8.38 15.63 0.40
C GLY A 256 -7.64 16.96 0.25
N TYR A 257 -6.53 16.95 -0.51
CA TYR A 257 -5.75 18.16 -0.83
C TYR A 257 -6.58 19.24 -1.54
N ASP A 258 -7.45 18.82 -2.47
CA ASP A 258 -8.41 19.67 -3.18
C ASP A 258 -9.39 20.37 -2.22
N ARG A 259 -9.68 19.79 -1.05
CA ARG A 259 -10.51 20.46 -0.04
C ARG A 259 -9.78 21.58 0.69
N VAL A 260 -8.45 21.48 0.80
CA VAL A 260 -7.61 22.55 1.34
C VAL A 260 -7.46 23.67 0.31
N LEU A 261 -7.18 23.31 -0.95
CA LEU A 261 -7.14 24.26 -2.08
C LEU A 261 -8.45 25.05 -2.21
N ALA A 262 -9.60 24.38 -2.06
CA ALA A 262 -10.89 25.06 -2.09
C ALA A 262 -11.13 26.06 -0.93
N GLY A 263 -10.21 26.13 0.04
CA GLY A 263 -10.34 26.92 1.28
C GLY A 263 -11.33 26.32 2.28
N ARG A 264 -11.88 25.13 2.00
CA ARG A 264 -13.01 24.57 2.75
C ARG A 264 -12.59 23.77 3.98
N HIS A 265 -11.49 23.04 3.89
CA HIS A 265 -10.98 22.20 4.97
C HIS A 265 -9.53 22.54 5.36
N SER A 266 -9.20 22.38 6.64
CA SER A 266 -7.81 22.49 7.10
C SER A 266 -7.02 21.19 6.86
N PRO A 267 -5.68 21.23 6.79
CA PRO A 267 -4.84 20.03 6.76
C PRO A 267 -5.19 19.01 7.85
N PHE A 268 -5.45 19.42 9.09
CA PHE A 268 -5.88 18.50 10.15
C PHE A 268 -7.22 17.83 9.85
N ALA A 269 -8.21 18.55 9.32
CA ALA A 269 -9.47 17.93 8.92
C ALA A 269 -9.28 16.89 7.82
N VAL A 270 -8.36 17.12 6.88
CA VAL A 270 -8.04 16.17 5.82
C VAL A 270 -7.29 14.94 6.37
N ILE A 271 -6.29 15.13 7.23
CA ILE A 271 -5.60 14.01 7.89
C ILE A 271 -6.61 13.17 8.73
N GLY A 272 -7.50 13.83 9.49
CA GLY A 272 -8.55 13.16 10.25
C GLY A 272 -9.53 12.41 9.35
N GLY A 273 -9.89 12.99 8.20
CA GLY A 273 -10.74 12.34 7.21
C GLY A 273 -10.12 11.06 6.64
N ARG A 274 -8.81 11.10 6.31
CA ARG A 274 -8.03 9.91 5.91
C ARG A 274 -8.05 8.83 6.99
N ILE A 275 -7.73 9.18 8.23
CA ILE A 275 -7.67 8.24 9.35
C ILE A 275 -9.00 7.50 9.52
N LEU A 276 -10.10 8.25 9.56
CA LEU A 276 -11.43 7.68 9.73
C LEU A 276 -11.85 6.84 8.52
N GLY A 277 -11.61 7.32 7.29
CA GLY A 277 -11.95 6.59 6.08
C GLY A 277 -11.19 5.27 5.95
N THR A 278 -9.89 5.27 6.23
CA THR A 278 -9.09 4.04 6.22
C THR A 278 -9.55 3.05 7.29
N ALA A 279 -9.88 3.52 8.49
CA ALA A 279 -10.41 2.67 9.56
C ALA A 279 -11.78 2.06 9.20
N MET A 280 -12.65 2.85 8.56
CA MET A 280 -13.95 2.39 8.07
C MET A 280 -13.82 1.36 6.95
N THR A 281 -12.96 1.60 5.95
CA THR A 281 -12.68 0.60 4.89
C THR A 281 -12.20 -0.71 5.48
N ALA A 282 -11.24 -0.66 6.42
CA ALA A 282 -10.75 -1.86 7.06
C ALA A 282 -11.85 -2.60 7.83
N ALA A 283 -12.75 -1.87 8.52
CA ALA A 283 -13.90 -2.47 9.20
C ALA A 283 -14.86 -3.15 8.20
N THR A 284 -15.26 -2.45 7.14
CA THR A 284 -16.13 -2.96 6.07
C THR A 284 -15.56 -4.23 5.42
N LEU A 285 -14.24 -4.26 5.16
CA LEU A 285 -13.56 -5.39 4.54
C LEU A 285 -13.35 -6.58 5.49
N ASN A 286 -13.35 -6.35 6.81
CA ASN A 286 -13.25 -7.40 7.82
C ASN A 286 -14.62 -7.94 8.28
N ASP A 287 -15.72 -7.23 8.04
CA ASP A 287 -17.05 -7.70 8.44
C ASP A 287 -17.40 -9.01 7.68
N PRO A 288 -17.61 -10.14 8.39
CA PRO A 288 -17.96 -11.41 7.78
C PRO A 288 -19.24 -11.36 6.92
N ALA A 289 -20.18 -10.47 7.23
CA ALA A 289 -21.41 -10.28 6.46
C ALA A 289 -21.13 -9.81 5.02
N ASN A 290 -20.00 -9.12 4.81
CA ASN A 290 -19.64 -8.52 3.53
C ASN A 290 -18.78 -9.46 2.66
N LYS A 291 -18.33 -10.59 3.21
CA LYS A 291 -17.35 -11.49 2.57
C LYS A 291 -17.76 -11.95 1.18
N GLN A 292 -19.04 -12.29 0.98
CA GLN A 292 -19.54 -12.73 -0.33
C GLN A 292 -19.44 -11.61 -1.37
N LEU A 293 -19.92 -10.41 -1.02
CA LEU A 293 -19.86 -9.25 -1.90
C LEU A 293 -18.42 -8.87 -2.25
N ILE A 294 -17.53 -8.83 -1.25
CA ILE A 294 -16.11 -8.49 -1.44
C ILE A 294 -15.44 -9.46 -2.42
N ASN A 295 -15.68 -10.76 -2.25
CA ASN A 295 -15.11 -11.77 -3.16
C ASN A 295 -15.68 -11.62 -4.57
N GLN A 296 -16.98 -11.39 -4.71
CA GLN A 296 -17.63 -11.21 -6.01
C GLN A 296 -17.10 -9.95 -6.71
N ALA A 297 -17.02 -8.82 -6.01
CA ALA A 297 -16.51 -7.55 -6.53
C ALA A 297 -15.06 -7.67 -7.02
N TYR A 298 -14.20 -8.34 -6.26
CA TYR A 298 -12.84 -8.64 -6.70
C TYR A 298 -12.83 -9.52 -7.95
N GLN A 299 -13.59 -10.61 -7.96
CA GLN A 299 -13.64 -11.52 -9.11
C GLN A 299 -14.15 -10.83 -10.38
N ASP A 300 -15.21 -10.03 -10.30
CA ASP A 300 -15.78 -9.31 -11.44
C ASP A 300 -14.80 -8.26 -11.99
N ALA A 301 -14.14 -7.49 -11.10
CA ALA A 301 -13.10 -6.55 -11.51
C ALA A 301 -11.93 -7.26 -12.21
N GLN A 302 -11.45 -8.38 -11.67
CA GLN A 302 -10.32 -9.12 -12.23
C GLN A 302 -10.67 -9.88 -13.53
N LYS A 303 -11.94 -10.21 -13.76
CA LYS A 303 -12.35 -10.99 -14.92
C LYS A 303 -12.15 -10.23 -16.24
N ASP A 304 -12.62 -8.98 -16.27
CA ASP A 304 -12.70 -8.20 -17.51
C ASP A 304 -11.93 -6.88 -17.45
N LEU A 305 -12.02 -6.12 -16.34
CA LEU A 305 -11.36 -4.81 -16.25
C LEU A 305 -9.83 -4.93 -16.37
N SER A 306 -9.24 -6.00 -15.83
CA SER A 306 -7.78 -6.21 -15.90
C SER A 306 -7.23 -6.39 -17.33
N LYS A 307 -8.12 -6.64 -18.30
CA LYS A 307 -7.78 -6.82 -19.72
C LYS A 307 -8.14 -5.60 -20.57
N ALA A 308 -8.73 -4.58 -19.97
CA ALA A 308 -9.27 -3.41 -20.65
C ALA A 308 -8.34 -2.18 -20.55
N ASP A 309 -7.02 -2.43 -20.56
CA ASP A 309 -6.01 -1.38 -20.61
C ASP A 309 -6.11 -0.61 -21.94
N ASP A 310 -6.29 0.70 -21.87
CA ASP A 310 -6.22 1.60 -23.03
C ASP A 310 -5.10 2.63 -22.82
N PRO A 311 -3.90 2.39 -23.38
CA PRO A 311 -2.75 3.27 -23.18
C PRO A 311 -2.89 4.63 -23.88
N THR A 312 -3.94 4.83 -24.70
CA THR A 312 -4.24 6.14 -25.30
C THR A 312 -4.95 7.08 -24.33
N GLN A 313 -5.53 6.55 -23.25
CA GLN A 313 -6.17 7.36 -22.22
C GLN A 313 -5.13 8.14 -21.43
N LYS A 314 -5.51 9.35 -21.03
CA LYS A 314 -4.71 10.18 -20.13
C LYS A 314 -4.57 9.49 -18.76
N ASP A 315 -3.33 9.32 -18.30
CA ASP A 315 -3.03 8.80 -16.97
C ASP A 315 -2.29 9.85 -16.14
N ASP A 316 -3.07 10.63 -15.37
CA ASP A 316 -2.55 11.67 -14.46
C ASP A 316 -1.68 11.10 -13.32
N PHE A 317 -1.73 9.78 -13.10
CA PHE A 317 -1.00 9.08 -12.06
C PHE A 317 0.02 8.07 -12.64
N ALA A 318 0.46 8.23 -13.89
CA ALA A 318 1.47 7.37 -14.49
C ALA A 318 2.86 7.54 -13.84
N ASN A 319 3.19 8.74 -13.35
CA ASN A 319 4.50 9.04 -12.77
C ASN A 319 4.58 8.59 -11.31
N TYR A 320 5.25 7.46 -11.09
CA TYR A 320 5.45 6.88 -9.75
C TYR A 320 6.14 7.82 -8.76
N GLU A 321 7.21 8.52 -9.16
CA GLU A 321 7.98 9.38 -8.25
C GLU A 321 7.17 10.61 -7.83
N GLN A 322 6.39 11.16 -8.76
CA GLN A 322 5.48 12.26 -8.45
C GLN A 322 4.37 11.80 -7.47
N ASN A 323 3.75 10.64 -7.73
CA ASN A 323 2.76 10.08 -6.81
C ASN A 323 3.33 9.82 -5.41
N LEU A 324 4.54 9.26 -5.33
CA LEU A 324 5.23 9.01 -4.06
C LEU A 324 5.46 10.31 -3.29
N LYS A 325 5.97 11.34 -3.98
CA LYS A 325 6.21 12.66 -3.40
C LYS A 325 4.90 13.28 -2.89
N ASP A 326 3.87 13.29 -3.71
CA ASP A 326 2.59 13.93 -3.40
C ASP A 326 1.87 13.22 -2.27
N TYR A 327 1.76 11.89 -2.32
CA TYR A 327 1.14 11.12 -1.26
C TYR A 327 1.92 11.28 0.06
N THR A 328 3.26 11.20 0.02
CA THR A 328 4.09 11.36 1.23
C THR A 328 3.93 12.74 1.86
N TYR A 329 3.90 13.81 1.05
CA TYR A 329 3.62 15.15 1.54
C TYR A 329 2.25 15.21 2.22
N ARG A 330 1.21 14.67 1.58
CA ARG A 330 -0.19 14.71 2.08
C ARG A 330 -0.44 13.82 3.31
N LEU A 331 0.48 12.93 3.68
CA LEU A 331 0.40 12.20 4.96
C LEU A 331 0.58 13.13 6.18
N THR A 332 1.33 14.24 6.02
CA THR A 332 1.71 15.13 7.13
C THR A 332 1.59 16.61 6.81
N TYR A 333 1.33 17.02 5.57
CA TYR A 333 1.29 18.42 5.13
C TYR A 333 2.53 19.25 5.55
N GLY A 334 3.68 18.57 5.70
CA GLY A 334 4.92 19.18 6.15
C GLY A 334 4.89 19.69 7.60
N PHE A 335 3.98 19.24 8.45
CA PHE A 335 4.09 19.46 9.90
C PHE A 335 5.36 18.77 10.42
N LYS A 336 6.00 19.39 11.42
CA LYS A 336 7.13 18.77 12.14
C LYS A 336 6.62 17.90 13.28
N PRO A 337 7.40 16.91 13.76
CA PRO A 337 7.07 16.19 14.98
C PRO A 337 6.92 17.14 16.17
N ILE A 338 5.86 16.94 16.96
CA ILE A 338 5.55 17.67 18.20
C ILE A 338 5.83 16.83 19.45
N SER A 339 6.25 15.57 19.28
CA SER A 339 6.72 14.70 20.36
C SER A 339 7.74 13.68 19.81
N SER A 340 8.18 12.76 20.67
CA SER A 340 9.20 11.76 20.29
C SER A 340 8.82 10.96 19.05
N THR A 341 9.78 10.80 18.14
CA THR A 341 9.67 9.98 16.92
C THR A 341 10.08 8.52 17.12
N THR A 342 10.41 8.13 18.35
CA THR A 342 10.96 6.81 18.67
C THR A 342 9.93 5.79 19.17
N LYS A 343 8.65 6.19 19.33
CA LYS A 343 7.61 5.22 19.72
C LYS A 343 7.47 4.15 18.62
N PRO A 344 7.51 2.85 18.98
CA PRO A 344 7.32 1.76 18.02
C PRO A 344 6.04 1.92 17.21
N MET A 345 6.04 1.42 15.97
CA MET A 345 4.83 1.37 15.16
C MET A 345 3.81 0.43 15.81
N VAL A 346 2.53 0.77 15.74
CA VAL A 346 1.43 -0.14 16.08
C VAL A 346 0.58 -0.25 14.83
N VAL A 347 0.22 -1.47 14.47
CA VAL A 347 -0.69 -1.72 13.35
C VAL A 347 -2.08 -1.98 13.94
N PRO A 348 -3.12 -1.22 13.55
CA PRO A 348 -4.48 -1.43 14.04
C PRO A 348 -4.99 -2.84 13.74
N LYS A 349 -5.86 -3.40 14.59
CA LYS A 349 -6.45 -4.73 14.37
C LYS A 349 -7.16 -4.76 13.01
N GLY A 350 -6.91 -5.81 12.21
CA GLY A 350 -7.54 -6.03 10.90
C GLY A 350 -7.02 -5.17 9.74
N ALA A 351 -6.11 -4.22 9.97
CA ALA A 351 -5.56 -3.37 8.90
C ALA A 351 -4.84 -4.16 7.78
N GLU A 352 -4.36 -5.37 8.06
CA GLU A 352 -3.78 -6.28 7.06
C GLU A 352 -4.72 -6.59 5.88
N VAL A 353 -6.04 -6.45 6.06
CA VAL A 353 -7.03 -6.66 5.00
C VAL A 353 -6.82 -5.66 3.84
N LEU A 354 -6.35 -4.44 4.13
CA LEU A 354 -6.14 -3.39 3.14
C LEU A 354 -5.08 -3.77 2.10
N LEU A 355 -4.22 -4.74 2.42
CA LEU A 355 -3.17 -5.24 1.51
C LEU A 355 -3.47 -6.62 0.93
N LYS A 356 -4.61 -7.23 1.27
CA LYS A 356 -4.89 -8.64 1.00
C LYS A 356 -4.82 -8.99 -0.48
N THR A 357 -5.43 -8.19 -1.34
CA THR A 357 -5.44 -8.43 -2.79
C THR A 357 -4.20 -7.89 -3.49
N ARG A 358 -3.49 -6.94 -2.88
CA ARG A 358 -2.17 -6.49 -3.34
C ARG A 358 -1.10 -7.56 -3.11
N PHE A 359 -1.17 -8.29 -2.00
CA PHE A 359 -0.25 -9.38 -1.66
C PHE A 359 -1.00 -10.67 -1.32
N PRO A 360 -1.64 -11.32 -2.32
CA PRO A 360 -2.49 -12.49 -2.09
C PRO A 360 -1.70 -13.72 -1.59
N TYR A 361 -0.42 -13.81 -1.94
CA TYR A 361 0.49 -14.90 -1.57
C TYR A 361 1.09 -14.77 -0.16
N LEU A 362 0.78 -13.69 0.58
CA LEU A 362 1.25 -13.47 1.95
C LEU A 362 0.19 -13.88 2.97
N SER A 363 0.63 -14.20 4.18
CA SER A 363 -0.25 -14.36 5.35
C SER A 363 -0.69 -13.00 5.92
N ASP A 364 -1.71 -13.01 6.79
CA ASP A 364 -2.16 -11.83 7.53
C ASP A 364 -1.02 -11.24 8.39
N THR A 365 -0.25 -12.09 9.07
CA THR A 365 0.93 -11.68 9.85
C THR A 365 1.97 -10.97 8.99
N GLN A 366 2.23 -11.46 7.77
CA GLN A 366 3.19 -10.85 6.85
C GLN A 366 2.69 -9.51 6.30
N ARG A 367 1.41 -9.40 5.95
CA ARG A 367 0.81 -8.11 5.55
C ARG A 367 0.84 -7.10 6.69
N ARG A 368 0.61 -7.55 7.92
CA ARG A 368 0.77 -6.75 9.14
C ARG A 368 2.22 -6.32 9.37
N GLU A 369 3.19 -7.18 9.13
CA GLU A 369 4.63 -6.81 9.16
C GLU A 369 4.97 -5.76 8.10
N ILE A 370 4.40 -5.83 6.90
CA ILE A 370 4.54 -4.78 5.88
C ILE A 370 4.02 -3.45 6.42
N LEU A 371 2.81 -3.40 6.98
CA LEU A 371 2.25 -2.18 7.56
C LEU A 371 3.10 -1.65 8.72
N TYR A 372 3.62 -2.54 9.55
CA TYR A 372 4.50 -2.20 10.68
C TYR A 372 5.81 -1.57 10.22
N THR A 373 6.47 -2.18 9.24
CA THR A 373 7.82 -1.78 8.78
C THR A 373 7.80 -0.62 7.77
N THR A 374 6.62 -0.28 7.24
CA THR A 374 6.44 0.85 6.32
C THR A 374 5.72 2.04 6.95
N GLY A 375 5.23 1.88 8.19
CA GLY A 375 4.55 2.93 8.95
C GLY A 375 5.41 4.18 9.15
N LEU A 376 4.73 5.31 9.34
CA LEU A 376 5.37 6.60 9.60
C LEU A 376 6.01 6.60 11.01
N PRO A 377 7.07 7.40 11.23
CA PRO A 377 7.55 7.69 12.57
C PRO A 377 6.44 8.27 13.46
N SER A 378 6.55 8.07 14.77
CA SER A 378 5.63 8.67 15.74
C SER A 378 5.87 10.18 15.88
N GLY A 379 5.00 10.83 16.64
CA GLY A 379 5.20 12.18 17.12
C GLY A 379 4.80 13.30 16.17
N TYR A 380 4.45 12.99 14.91
CA TYR A 380 3.78 13.94 14.03
C TYR A 380 2.35 14.23 14.52
N PRO A 381 1.87 15.48 14.38
CA PRO A 381 0.48 15.83 14.67
C PRO A 381 -0.48 14.87 13.98
N MET A 382 -1.58 14.54 14.66
CA MET A 382 -2.64 13.64 14.19
C MET A 382 -2.26 12.15 14.03
N LEU A 383 -0.99 11.76 14.07
CA LEU A 383 -0.61 10.39 13.68
C LEU A 383 -0.59 9.38 14.83
N ASP A 384 -0.33 9.81 16.07
CA ASP A 384 -0.23 8.92 17.24
C ASP A 384 -1.61 8.58 17.84
N ASP A 385 -2.60 8.17 17.02
CA ASP A 385 -3.89 7.67 17.51
C ASP A 385 -3.71 6.34 18.30
N PRO A 386 -4.70 5.91 19.09
CA PRO A 386 -4.53 4.81 20.03
C PRO A 386 -4.22 3.44 19.39
N GLU A 387 -4.66 3.22 18.16
CA GLU A 387 -4.47 1.94 17.45
C GLU A 387 -3.39 2.00 16.37
N GLY A 388 -3.05 3.20 15.88
CA GLY A 388 -2.00 3.43 14.87
C GLY A 388 -2.50 3.66 13.44
N TRP A 389 -3.79 3.98 13.26
CA TRP A 389 -4.39 4.28 11.94
C TRP A 389 -3.70 5.45 11.22
N GLY A 390 -3.37 6.51 11.96
CA GLY A 390 -2.70 7.71 11.45
C GLY A 390 -1.31 7.44 10.90
N ARG A 391 -0.61 6.44 11.42
CA ARG A 391 0.75 6.10 10.99
C ARG A 391 0.82 5.14 9.81
N LEU A 392 -0.30 4.62 9.33
CA LEU A 392 -0.31 3.78 8.13
C LEU A 392 0.17 4.59 6.90
N ASN A 393 1.10 3.99 6.14
CA ASN A 393 1.58 4.50 4.86
C ASN A 393 1.31 3.45 3.78
N LEU A 394 0.09 3.44 3.26
CA LEU A 394 -0.36 2.42 2.30
C LEU A 394 0.39 2.49 0.96
N PHE A 395 0.86 3.67 0.56
CA PHE A 395 1.66 3.82 -0.65
C PHE A 395 3.00 3.08 -0.52
N LYS A 396 3.71 3.28 0.58
CA LYS A 396 4.96 2.56 0.86
C LYS A 396 4.70 1.08 1.14
N ALA A 397 3.60 0.73 1.81
CA ALA A 397 3.23 -0.66 2.06
C ALA A 397 2.99 -1.46 0.77
N ALA A 398 2.37 -0.86 -0.25
CA ALA A 398 2.14 -1.49 -1.56
C ALA A 398 3.43 -1.84 -2.34
N ASN A 399 4.58 -1.36 -1.88
CA ASN A 399 5.91 -1.70 -2.41
C ASN A 399 6.55 -2.94 -1.76
N GLY A 400 5.89 -3.58 -0.79
CA GLY A 400 6.40 -4.74 -0.06
C GLY A 400 6.99 -4.38 1.31
N PHE A 401 7.78 -5.27 1.90
CA PHE A 401 8.38 -5.08 3.23
C PHE A 401 9.29 -3.86 3.30
N GLY A 402 9.32 -3.13 4.42
CA GLY A 402 10.36 -2.13 4.72
C GLY A 402 11.56 -2.71 5.47
N GLU A 403 11.31 -3.78 6.22
CA GLU A 403 12.29 -4.52 7.01
C GLU A 403 11.85 -5.98 7.09
N PHE A 404 12.80 -6.91 7.18
CA PHE A 404 12.53 -8.28 7.61
C PHE A 404 12.88 -8.44 9.09
N LEU A 405 11.85 -8.58 9.93
CA LEU A 405 12.03 -8.78 11.37
C LEU A 405 12.58 -10.19 11.68
N ALA A 406 12.26 -11.17 10.83
CA ALA A 406 12.86 -12.50 10.79
C ALA A 406 12.86 -13.03 9.35
N ASN A 407 13.20 -14.30 9.17
CA ASN A 407 13.16 -14.92 7.84
C ASN A 407 11.72 -15.01 7.32
N THR A 408 11.49 -14.38 6.17
CA THR A 408 10.18 -14.27 5.53
C THR A 408 10.11 -15.26 4.37
N THR A 409 9.17 -16.19 4.43
CA THR A 409 8.88 -17.11 3.32
C THR A 409 7.80 -16.55 2.42
N VAL A 410 8.11 -16.43 1.13
CA VAL A 410 7.21 -15.97 0.08
C VAL A 410 6.88 -17.16 -0.81
N ASN A 411 5.65 -17.66 -0.76
CA ASN A 411 5.21 -18.84 -1.51
C ASN A 411 4.22 -18.43 -2.60
N MET A 412 4.71 -18.23 -3.82
CA MET A 412 3.95 -17.70 -4.96
C MET A 412 3.54 -18.82 -5.91
N ASP A 413 2.30 -18.78 -6.43
CA ASP A 413 1.79 -19.79 -7.36
C ASP A 413 1.52 -19.20 -8.76
N ALA A 414 2.41 -19.54 -9.71
CA ALA A 414 2.30 -19.15 -11.12
C ALA A 414 0.96 -19.53 -11.77
N SER A 415 0.33 -20.62 -11.35
CA SER A 415 -0.91 -21.10 -11.96
C SER A 415 -2.13 -20.21 -11.66
N LYS A 416 -2.05 -19.38 -10.61
CA LYS A 416 -3.14 -18.47 -10.21
C LYS A 416 -3.13 -17.14 -10.94
N GLY A 417 -2.09 -16.82 -11.72
CA GLY A 417 -1.98 -15.54 -12.43
C GLY A 417 -1.82 -14.32 -11.51
N GLY A 418 -1.90 -13.12 -12.10
CA GLY A 418 -1.82 -11.86 -11.35
C GLY A 418 -0.60 -11.77 -10.42
N PHE A 419 -0.82 -11.20 -9.22
CA PHE A 419 0.22 -11.07 -8.20
C PHE A 419 0.66 -12.39 -7.55
N GLU A 420 -0.14 -13.46 -7.64
CA GLU A 420 0.31 -14.80 -7.23
C GLU A 420 1.38 -15.35 -8.19
N ALA A 421 1.30 -15.00 -9.48
CA ALA A 421 2.25 -15.45 -10.47
C ALA A 421 3.51 -14.60 -10.55
N SER A 422 3.38 -13.28 -10.48
CA SER A 422 4.51 -12.37 -10.55
C SER A 422 4.27 -11.09 -9.76
N ASP A 423 5.27 -10.67 -8.99
CA ASP A 423 5.22 -9.41 -8.24
C ASP A 423 6.59 -8.72 -8.19
N THR A 424 6.58 -7.43 -7.88
CA THR A 424 7.75 -6.58 -7.76
C THR A 424 7.72 -5.81 -6.44
N TRP A 425 8.77 -5.93 -5.65
CA TRP A 425 8.98 -5.16 -4.43
C TRP A 425 9.96 -4.02 -4.67
N LYS A 426 9.56 -2.80 -4.29
CA LYS A 426 10.29 -1.55 -4.54
C LYS A 426 10.99 -0.98 -3.32
N ASN A 427 10.57 -1.36 -2.11
CA ASN A 427 11.16 -0.83 -0.90
C ASN A 427 12.63 -1.28 -0.76
N ALA A 428 13.46 -0.39 -0.21
CA ALA A 428 14.76 -0.78 0.33
C ALA A 428 14.53 -1.55 1.63
N ILE A 429 14.74 -2.87 1.59
CA ILE A 429 14.43 -3.78 2.69
C ILE A 429 15.66 -3.91 3.60
N SER A 430 15.46 -3.64 4.88
CA SER A 430 16.49 -3.76 5.93
C SER A 430 16.20 -4.93 6.89
N GLY A 431 16.94 -5.02 8.00
CA GLY A 431 16.63 -5.94 9.10
C GLY A 431 17.55 -7.15 9.22
N LYS A 432 17.42 -7.88 10.33
CA LYS A 432 18.24 -9.08 10.59
C LYS A 432 17.70 -10.33 9.89
N GLY A 433 16.43 -10.30 9.48
CA GLY A 433 15.79 -11.37 8.74
C GLY A 433 16.32 -11.53 7.30
N GLY A 434 15.82 -12.55 6.62
CA GLY A 434 16.17 -12.89 5.25
C GLY A 434 14.97 -13.30 4.42
N LEU A 435 15.17 -13.41 3.11
CA LEU A 435 14.13 -13.82 2.16
C LEU A 435 14.23 -15.32 1.85
N ILE A 436 13.11 -16.03 1.92
CA ILE A 436 12.95 -17.38 1.39
C ILE A 436 11.93 -17.35 0.26
N LYS A 437 12.39 -17.34 -0.99
CA LYS A 437 11.52 -17.42 -2.18
C LYS A 437 11.18 -18.88 -2.46
N ALA A 438 9.89 -19.21 -2.39
CA ALA A 438 9.31 -20.52 -2.65
C ALA A 438 8.14 -20.41 -3.63
N GLY A 439 7.56 -21.56 -4.02
CA GLY A 439 6.50 -21.63 -5.01
C GLY A 439 6.97 -21.32 -6.43
N SER A 440 6.12 -21.59 -7.41
CA SER A 440 6.41 -21.52 -8.84
C SER A 440 6.47 -20.09 -9.40
N GLY A 441 5.90 -19.09 -8.73
CA GLY A 441 5.84 -17.70 -9.20
C GLY A 441 7.19 -16.96 -9.22
N SER A 442 7.21 -15.72 -9.71
CA SER A 442 8.38 -14.86 -9.80
C SER A 442 8.30 -13.63 -8.90
N LEU A 443 9.41 -13.29 -8.24
CA LEU A 443 9.55 -12.06 -7.46
C LEU A 443 10.70 -11.23 -8.02
N THR A 444 10.49 -9.93 -8.20
CA THR A 444 11.56 -8.96 -8.54
C THR A 444 11.83 -8.04 -7.36
N LEU A 445 13.11 -7.85 -7.01
CA LEU A 445 13.54 -6.91 -5.98
C LEU A 445 14.22 -5.70 -6.63
N LEU A 446 13.57 -4.52 -6.53
CA LEU A 446 14.09 -3.26 -7.06
C LEU A 446 14.85 -2.43 -6.02
N GLY A 447 14.61 -2.66 -4.73
CA GLY A 447 15.21 -1.88 -3.64
C GLY A 447 16.70 -2.15 -3.44
N ASN A 448 17.44 -1.13 -2.99
CA ASN A 448 18.81 -1.28 -2.49
C ASN A 448 18.74 -1.92 -1.08
N ASN A 449 18.85 -3.24 -1.02
CA ASN A 449 18.52 -4.00 0.17
C ASN A 449 19.73 -4.17 1.10
N THR A 450 19.47 -4.15 2.40
CA THR A 450 20.50 -4.24 3.45
C THR A 450 20.24 -5.33 4.48
N TYR A 451 19.16 -6.11 4.32
CA TYR A 451 18.86 -7.21 5.23
C TYR A 451 20.01 -8.23 5.29
N SER A 452 20.29 -8.76 6.48
CA SER A 452 21.48 -9.58 6.74
C SER A 452 21.22 -11.08 6.85
N GLY A 453 19.96 -11.52 6.94
CA GLY A 453 19.62 -12.95 7.06
C GLY A 453 19.86 -13.77 5.78
N GLY A 454 20.21 -13.11 4.69
CA GLY A 454 20.49 -13.71 3.39
C GLY A 454 19.24 -14.03 2.58
N THR A 455 19.46 -14.59 1.39
CA THR A 455 18.42 -14.91 0.41
C THR A 455 18.50 -16.37 0.02
N THR A 456 17.40 -17.10 0.18
CA THR A 456 17.26 -18.50 -0.24
C THR A 456 16.17 -18.63 -1.30
N VAL A 457 16.50 -19.17 -2.47
CA VAL A 457 15.57 -19.43 -3.57
C VAL A 457 15.34 -20.93 -3.68
N LYS A 458 14.21 -21.41 -3.14
CA LYS A 458 13.80 -22.82 -3.15
C LYS A 458 13.11 -23.22 -4.45
N ALA A 459 12.32 -22.33 -5.05
CA ALA A 459 11.56 -22.59 -6.28
C ALA A 459 11.16 -21.27 -6.98
N GLY A 460 10.70 -21.40 -8.23
CA GLY A 460 10.29 -20.26 -9.06
C GLY A 460 11.47 -19.39 -9.46
N SER A 461 11.22 -18.09 -9.67
CA SER A 461 12.26 -17.12 -10.05
C SER A 461 12.39 -15.98 -9.05
N LEU A 462 13.62 -15.51 -8.85
CA LEU A 462 13.95 -14.27 -8.16
C LEU A 462 14.81 -13.39 -9.09
N THR A 463 14.33 -12.19 -9.39
CA THR A 463 15.07 -11.19 -10.18
C THR A 463 15.72 -10.15 -9.27
N ALA A 464 17.02 -9.96 -9.40
CA ALA A 464 17.78 -8.89 -8.76
C ALA A 464 18.01 -7.74 -9.74
N ASP A 465 17.46 -6.56 -9.42
CA ASP A 465 17.40 -5.44 -10.36
C ASP A 465 18.50 -4.38 -10.18
N ASN A 466 19.21 -4.41 -9.05
CA ASN A 466 20.33 -3.51 -8.77
C ASN A 466 21.46 -4.25 -8.01
N ASN A 467 22.60 -3.57 -7.84
CA ASN A 467 23.82 -4.11 -7.26
C ASN A 467 23.65 -4.77 -5.88
N HIS A 468 22.68 -4.32 -5.08
CA HIS A 468 22.45 -4.75 -3.70
C HIS A 468 21.05 -5.35 -3.50
N ALA A 469 20.37 -5.75 -4.58
CA ALA A 469 19.00 -6.28 -4.49
C ALA A 469 18.88 -7.56 -3.64
N LEU A 470 19.97 -8.33 -3.44
CA LEU A 470 19.96 -9.59 -2.69
C LEU A 470 20.30 -9.48 -1.20
N GLY A 471 20.48 -8.24 -0.69
CA GLY A 471 20.87 -7.98 0.70
C GLY A 471 22.36 -8.22 0.98
N LYS A 472 22.73 -8.23 2.26
CA LYS A 472 24.13 -8.35 2.73
C LYS A 472 24.53 -9.78 3.13
N GLY A 473 23.58 -10.71 3.11
CA GLY A 473 23.80 -12.08 3.56
C GLY A 473 24.27 -13.00 2.43
N ASP A 474 24.25 -14.30 2.73
CA ASP A 474 24.50 -15.35 1.74
C ASP A 474 23.36 -15.44 0.70
N LEU A 475 23.70 -15.91 -0.50
CA LEU A 475 22.74 -16.33 -1.53
C LEU A 475 22.73 -17.86 -1.66
N ARG A 476 21.56 -18.48 -1.53
CA ARG A 476 21.36 -19.94 -1.67
C ARG A 476 20.33 -20.27 -2.74
N LEU A 477 20.70 -21.05 -3.75
CA LEU A 477 19.80 -21.54 -4.80
C LEU A 477 19.55 -23.04 -4.60
N ASN A 478 18.43 -23.39 -3.99
CA ASN A 478 18.07 -24.76 -3.60
C ASN A 478 17.04 -25.43 -4.53
N GLY A 479 16.81 -24.87 -5.72
CA GLY A 479 15.84 -25.37 -6.68
C GLY A 479 15.18 -24.31 -7.56
N GLY A 480 15.32 -23.03 -7.20
CA GLY A 480 14.83 -21.93 -8.02
C GLY A 480 15.88 -21.33 -8.95
N THR A 481 15.41 -20.35 -9.72
CA THR A 481 16.23 -19.56 -10.64
C THR A 481 16.50 -18.18 -10.08
N VAL A 482 17.74 -17.70 -10.19
CA VAL A 482 18.06 -16.27 -10.03
C VAL A 482 18.39 -15.66 -11.39
N THR A 483 17.75 -14.53 -11.67
CA THR A 483 18.01 -13.70 -12.84
C THR A 483 18.50 -12.31 -12.44
N LEU A 484 19.33 -11.69 -13.27
CA LEU A 484 19.76 -10.31 -13.09
C LEU A 484 19.09 -9.40 -14.11
N ASN A 485 18.67 -8.21 -13.66
CA ASN A 485 18.27 -7.11 -14.54
C ASN A 485 19.20 -5.90 -14.39
N SER A 486 20.20 -6.00 -13.53
CA SER A 486 21.38 -5.10 -13.50
C SER A 486 22.57 -5.77 -14.19
N LYS A 487 23.47 -4.94 -14.76
CA LYS A 487 24.76 -5.40 -15.27
C LYS A 487 25.68 -5.95 -14.19
N HIS A 488 25.46 -5.56 -12.95
CA HIS A 488 26.24 -6.05 -11.82
C HIS A 488 25.36 -6.29 -10.61
N VAL A 489 25.55 -7.44 -9.95
CA VAL A 489 24.94 -7.75 -8.65
C VAL A 489 25.99 -8.29 -7.70
N THR A 490 25.93 -7.86 -6.44
CA THR A 490 26.84 -8.27 -5.38
C THR A 490 26.13 -9.24 -4.43
N VAL A 491 26.86 -10.28 -4.03
CA VAL A 491 26.54 -11.16 -2.92
C VAL A 491 27.63 -10.94 -1.87
N ASP A 492 27.30 -10.18 -0.83
CA ASP A 492 28.25 -9.81 0.23
C ASP A 492 28.69 -11.03 1.06
N GLY A 493 27.85 -12.06 1.15
CA GLY A 493 28.17 -13.34 1.79
C GLY A 493 28.75 -14.39 0.85
N ASN A 494 28.41 -15.65 1.13
CA ASN A 494 28.70 -16.79 0.27
C ASN A 494 27.60 -16.99 -0.76
N TYR A 495 27.97 -17.57 -1.90
CA TYR A 495 27.02 -18.05 -2.90
C TYR A 495 27.05 -19.58 -2.92
N THR A 496 25.89 -20.19 -2.72
CA THR A 496 25.73 -21.64 -2.81
C THR A 496 24.64 -21.97 -3.81
N GLN A 497 24.99 -22.69 -4.87
CA GLN A 497 24.03 -23.28 -5.79
C GLN A 497 23.98 -24.79 -5.57
N GLY A 498 22.79 -25.33 -5.32
CA GLY A 498 22.52 -26.77 -5.29
C GLY A 498 22.29 -27.33 -6.70
N ASN A 499 22.18 -28.66 -6.80
CA ASN A 499 22.02 -29.37 -8.08
C ASN A 499 20.77 -29.00 -8.88
N GLN A 500 19.70 -28.56 -8.21
CA GLN A 500 18.47 -28.09 -8.85
C GLN A 500 18.44 -26.56 -9.05
N GLY A 501 19.45 -25.83 -8.57
CA GLY A 501 19.51 -24.38 -8.70
C GLY A 501 19.92 -23.94 -10.11
N THR A 502 19.40 -22.79 -10.54
CA THR A 502 19.77 -22.17 -11.82
C THR A 502 20.20 -20.71 -11.65
N LEU A 503 21.38 -20.37 -12.15
CA LEU A 503 21.79 -18.98 -12.38
C LEU A 503 21.57 -18.63 -13.85
N ALA A 504 20.73 -17.64 -14.14
CA ALA A 504 20.39 -17.23 -15.49
C ALA A 504 20.77 -15.76 -15.75
N LEU A 505 21.68 -15.53 -16.68
CA LEU A 505 22.27 -14.21 -16.97
C LEU A 505 22.10 -13.81 -18.44
N LYS A 506 22.09 -12.50 -18.71
CA LYS A 506 22.13 -11.93 -20.07
C LYS A 506 23.53 -11.42 -20.41
N ALA A 507 23.73 -10.99 -21.64
CA ALA A 507 25.00 -10.46 -22.14
C ALA A 507 25.45 -9.23 -21.33
N GLY A 508 26.67 -9.29 -20.81
CA GLY A 508 27.30 -8.25 -19.99
C GLY A 508 26.90 -8.29 -18.51
N ASP A 509 26.01 -9.20 -18.10
CA ASP A 509 25.63 -9.32 -16.69
C ASP A 509 26.71 -10.09 -15.91
N LYS A 510 26.99 -9.63 -14.69
CA LYS A 510 27.99 -10.23 -13.80
C LYS A 510 27.48 -10.26 -12.36
N ALA A 511 27.72 -11.38 -11.67
CA ALA A 511 27.60 -11.45 -10.21
C ALA A 511 28.98 -11.44 -9.53
N SER A 512 29.11 -10.76 -8.39
CA SER A 512 30.33 -10.73 -7.58
C SER A 512 30.02 -11.25 -6.18
N VAL A 513 30.74 -12.28 -5.76
CA VAL A 513 30.57 -12.92 -4.45
C VAL A 513 31.78 -12.56 -3.60
N SER A 514 31.57 -11.91 -2.46
CA SER A 514 32.71 -11.56 -1.59
C SER A 514 33.31 -12.82 -0.93
N GLY A 515 32.45 -13.76 -0.55
CA GLY A 515 32.84 -15.01 0.09
C GLY A 515 33.18 -16.15 -0.88
N THR A 516 32.79 -17.37 -0.48
CA THR A 516 32.98 -18.59 -1.26
C THR A 516 31.81 -18.82 -2.21
N ALA A 517 32.11 -19.18 -3.45
CA ALA A 517 31.14 -19.65 -4.44
C ALA A 517 31.19 -21.18 -4.54
N HIS A 518 30.15 -21.84 -4.04
CA HIS A 518 29.89 -23.27 -4.22
C HIS A 518 29.02 -23.45 -5.47
N LEU A 519 29.63 -23.93 -6.55
CA LEU A 519 29.00 -24.10 -7.85
C LEU A 519 28.55 -25.55 -8.04
N ASN A 520 27.32 -25.73 -8.51
CA ASN A 520 26.65 -26.98 -8.85
C ASN A 520 25.51 -26.64 -9.83
N GLY A 521 24.68 -27.60 -10.26
CA GLY A 521 23.43 -27.31 -10.98
C GLY A 521 23.63 -26.59 -12.30
N LYS A 522 22.72 -25.68 -12.67
CA LYS A 522 22.65 -25.10 -14.01
C LYS A 522 23.13 -23.65 -14.08
N LEU A 523 23.93 -23.33 -15.10
CA LEU A 523 24.18 -21.98 -15.59
C LEU A 523 23.49 -21.79 -16.95
N VAL A 524 22.70 -20.74 -17.09
CA VAL A 524 22.11 -20.30 -18.37
C VAL A 524 22.64 -18.92 -18.71
N LEU A 525 23.13 -18.74 -19.94
CA LEU A 525 23.70 -17.49 -20.39
C LEU A 525 23.20 -17.12 -21.78
N ASN A 526 22.54 -15.97 -21.90
CA ASN A 526 22.08 -15.41 -23.16
C ASN A 526 23.07 -14.33 -23.63
N GLY A 527 24.00 -14.69 -24.51
CA GLY A 527 25.09 -13.84 -24.98
C GLY A 527 24.96 -13.42 -26.44
N LYS A 528 26.11 -13.06 -27.01
CA LYS A 528 26.27 -12.71 -28.44
C LYS A 528 27.57 -13.34 -28.97
N SER A 529 27.58 -13.75 -30.23
CA SER A 529 28.76 -14.27 -30.90
C SER A 529 29.90 -13.25 -30.87
N GLY A 530 31.13 -13.74 -30.72
CA GLY A 530 32.35 -12.95 -30.60
C GLY A 530 32.53 -12.28 -29.24
N SER A 531 31.75 -12.64 -28.22
CA SER A 531 31.84 -12.02 -26.89
C SER A 531 32.44 -12.94 -25.83
N SER A 532 33.47 -12.45 -25.15
CA SER A 532 33.90 -13.01 -23.87
C SER A 532 33.27 -12.22 -22.72
N GLN A 533 32.82 -12.90 -21.67
CA GLN A 533 32.26 -12.22 -20.51
C GLN A 533 32.58 -12.90 -19.19
N THR A 534 32.80 -12.09 -18.17
CA THR A 534 32.93 -12.58 -16.79
C THR A 534 31.54 -12.73 -16.18
N VAL A 535 31.18 -13.97 -15.87
CA VAL A 535 29.87 -14.37 -15.32
C VAL A 535 29.85 -14.18 -13.81
N LEU A 536 30.90 -14.68 -13.14
CA LEU A 536 31.06 -14.64 -11.69
C LEU A 536 32.48 -14.25 -11.30
N THR A 537 32.61 -13.47 -10.23
CA THR A 537 33.85 -13.35 -9.46
C THR A 537 33.62 -13.75 -8.02
N PHE A 538 34.62 -14.32 -7.35
CA PHE A 538 34.51 -14.80 -5.97
C PHE A 538 35.82 -14.72 -5.19
N GLY A 539 35.72 -14.69 -3.86
CA GLY A 539 36.87 -14.85 -2.97
C GLY A 539 37.51 -16.24 -3.08
N LYS A 540 36.68 -17.30 -3.12
CA LYS A 540 37.09 -18.70 -3.30
C LYS A 540 36.05 -19.47 -4.11
N ARG A 541 36.49 -20.43 -4.94
CA ARG A 541 35.61 -21.37 -5.67
C ARG A 541 35.63 -22.77 -5.07
N ILE A 542 34.47 -23.41 -5.02
CA ILE A 542 34.30 -24.84 -4.80
C ILE A 542 33.36 -25.38 -5.88
N GLY A 543 33.76 -26.44 -6.58
CA GLY A 543 32.95 -27.06 -7.63
C GLY A 543 32.90 -26.29 -8.96
N LYS A 544 32.04 -26.76 -9.87
CA LYS A 544 31.72 -26.21 -11.19
C LYS A 544 30.22 -26.36 -11.43
N PHE A 545 29.65 -25.66 -12.42
CA PHE A 545 28.28 -25.94 -12.83
C PHE A 545 28.21 -27.33 -13.49
N ASP A 546 27.20 -28.12 -13.13
CA ASP A 546 26.95 -29.45 -13.70
C ASP A 546 26.43 -29.35 -15.13
N HIS A 547 25.63 -28.32 -15.40
CA HIS A 547 25.05 -28.04 -16.70
C HIS A 547 25.28 -26.58 -17.09
N VAL A 548 25.71 -26.37 -18.32
CA VAL A 548 25.90 -25.03 -18.90
C VAL A 548 25.11 -24.95 -20.19
N THR A 549 24.29 -23.91 -20.31
CA THR A 549 23.57 -23.58 -21.55
C THR A 549 23.99 -22.19 -22.03
N LEU A 550 24.64 -22.14 -23.19
CA LEU A 550 25.09 -20.90 -23.83
C LEU A 550 24.23 -20.62 -25.06
N HIS A 551 23.40 -19.59 -25.00
CA HIS A 551 22.57 -19.16 -26.12
C HIS A 551 23.17 -17.92 -26.78
N GLY A 552 23.17 -17.88 -28.12
CA GLY A 552 23.61 -16.72 -28.91
C GLY A 552 25.13 -16.56 -29.05
N PHE A 553 25.93 -17.42 -28.44
CA PHE A 553 27.39 -17.46 -28.60
C PHE A 553 27.81 -18.20 -29.89
N GLY A 554 29.02 -17.91 -30.36
CA GLY A 554 29.64 -18.56 -31.50
C GLY A 554 29.95 -20.05 -31.28
N LYS A 555 30.19 -20.78 -32.37
CA LYS A 555 30.61 -22.18 -32.31
C LYS A 555 31.98 -22.27 -31.63
N GLY A 556 32.09 -23.03 -30.53
CA GLY A 556 33.31 -23.16 -29.73
C GLY A 556 33.27 -22.46 -28.37
N ALA A 557 32.24 -21.65 -28.12
CA ALA A 557 32.02 -20.99 -26.84
C ALA A 557 31.97 -21.99 -25.69
N HIS A 558 32.74 -21.74 -24.63
CA HIS A 558 32.76 -22.59 -23.46
C HIS A 558 33.01 -21.79 -22.17
N VAL A 559 32.68 -22.39 -21.03
CA VAL A 559 32.92 -21.79 -19.72
C VAL A 559 34.32 -22.14 -19.23
N MET A 560 35.10 -21.11 -18.94
CA MET A 560 36.41 -21.20 -18.30
C MET A 560 36.29 -20.89 -16.81
N TYR A 561 36.87 -21.76 -15.98
CA TYR A 561 36.89 -21.63 -14.52
C TYR A 561 38.29 -21.29 -14.05
N THR A 562 38.43 -20.22 -13.27
CA THR A 562 39.67 -19.85 -12.59
C THR A 562 39.48 -19.88 -11.08
N ASP A 563 40.54 -19.55 -10.33
CA ASP A 563 40.48 -19.46 -8.86
C ASP A 563 39.71 -18.25 -8.35
N LYS A 564 39.44 -17.27 -9.22
CA LYS A 564 38.77 -16.00 -8.87
C LYS A 564 37.58 -15.64 -9.76
N SER A 565 37.34 -16.41 -10.83
CA SER A 565 36.23 -16.09 -11.76
C SER A 565 35.71 -17.29 -12.53
N VAL A 566 34.47 -17.14 -13.01
CA VAL A 566 33.91 -17.93 -14.12
C VAL A 566 33.72 -16.99 -15.31
N LYS A 567 34.21 -17.41 -16.47
CA LYS A 567 34.12 -16.64 -17.71
C LYS A 567 33.53 -17.51 -18.82
N VAL A 568 32.87 -16.88 -19.78
CA VAL A 568 32.67 -17.49 -21.11
C VAL A 568 33.66 -16.88 -22.06
N VAL A 569 34.30 -17.76 -22.84
CA VAL A 569 35.27 -17.43 -23.87
C VAL A 569 34.86 -18.09 -25.17
N GLU A 570 35.15 -17.41 -26.28
CA GLU A 570 34.95 -17.89 -27.65
C GLU A 570 36.28 -18.01 -28.37
#